data_AF-A0AAV0WTB1-F1
#
_entry.id   AF-A0AAV0WTB1-F1
#
_cell.length_a   1.000
_cell.length_b   1.000
_cell.length_c   1.000
_cell.angle_alpha   90.00
_cell.angle_beta   90.00
_cell.angle_gamma   90.00
#
_symmetry.space_group_name_H-M   'P 1'
#
loop_
_entity.id
_entity.type
_entity.pdbx_description
1 polymer ?
#
loop_
_entity_poly.entity_id
_entity_poly.type
_entity_poly.pdbx_seq_one_letter_code
_entity_poly.pdbx_strand_id
1 'polypeptide(L)'
;MALEPENDPIIMYSGHNHRPGHDVEIGNFLDTLRSRAAAESTPPRIIYEEESRRFPNAATEMSVDVALRMMWNIRQRFNPPVPASLAAMGETIA
;
A
#
# COMPACT_ATOMS: atom_id res chain seq x y z
N MET A 1 -1.76 -13.23 49.59
CA MET A 1 -1.90 -13.11 48.13
C MET A 1 -2.19 -11.66 47.82
N ALA A 2 -1.21 -10.95 47.26
CA ALA A 2 -1.45 -9.68 46.58
C ALA A 2 -1.21 -9.96 45.11
N LEU A 3 -2.25 -9.81 44.30
CA LEU A 3 -2.14 -9.85 42.85
C LEU A 3 -1.50 -8.51 42.45
N GLU A 4 -0.27 -8.56 41.96
CA GLU A 4 0.41 -7.43 41.32
C GLU A 4 -0.49 -6.86 40.21
N PRO A 5 -0.54 -5.54 39.99
CA PRO A 5 -1.40 -4.95 38.97
C PRO A 5 -0.95 -5.39 37.57
N GLU A 6 -1.75 -6.23 36.94
CA GLU A 6 -1.52 -6.86 35.62
C GLU A 6 -1.74 -5.89 34.44
N ASN A 7 -1.40 -4.60 34.58
CA ASN A 7 -1.69 -3.57 33.56
C ASN A 7 -0.73 -2.37 33.61
N ASP A 8 0.57 -2.61 33.78
CA ASP A 8 1.54 -1.54 33.51
C ASP A 8 1.46 -1.15 32.02
N PRO A 9 1.30 0.14 31.69
CA PRO A 9 1.21 0.58 30.30
C PRO A 9 2.51 0.22 29.58
N ILE A 10 2.39 -0.47 28.44
CA ILE A 10 3.52 -0.67 27.53
C ILE A 10 3.87 0.71 26.96
N ILE A 11 4.85 1.38 27.56
CA ILE A 11 5.29 2.68 27.08
C ILE A 11 6.23 2.46 25.88
N MET A 12 5.69 2.66 24.68
CA MET A 12 6.49 2.63 23.46
C MET A 12 7.26 3.94 23.30
N TYR A 13 8.47 4.02 23.87
CA TYR A 13 9.45 5.06 23.52
C TYR A 13 10.27 4.64 22.30
N SER A 14 9.63 4.32 21.17
CA SER A 14 10.39 4.21 19.92
C SER A 14 10.65 5.64 19.42
N GLY A 15 11.88 6.10 19.55
CA GLY A 15 12.30 7.38 18.98
C GLY A 15 12.30 7.28 17.46
N HIS A 16 11.22 7.72 16.83
CA HIS A 16 11.16 7.85 15.39
C HIS A 16 11.94 9.11 14.96
N ASN A 17 12.75 9.01 13.90
CA ASN A 17 13.49 10.16 13.36
C ASN A 17 12.62 11.06 12.46
N HIS A 18 11.32 11.12 12.72
CA HIS A 18 10.37 11.93 11.97
C HIS A 18 9.32 12.52 12.92
N ARG A 19 8.67 13.59 12.45
CA ARG A 19 7.61 14.26 13.22
C ARG A 19 6.43 13.31 13.50
N PRO A 20 5.69 13.50 14.59
CA PRO A 20 4.41 12.83 14.80
C PRO A 20 3.48 13.03 13.59
N GLY A 21 2.78 11.97 13.18
CA GLY A 21 1.87 12.00 12.03
C GLY A 21 2.52 11.76 10.66
N HIS A 22 3.85 11.67 10.58
CA HIS A 22 4.54 11.31 9.33
C HIS A 22 4.12 9.93 8.81
N ASP A 23 4.02 8.93 9.69
CA ASP A 23 3.54 7.59 9.33
C ASP A 23 2.09 7.58 8.84
N VAL A 24 1.26 8.50 9.35
CA VAL A 24 -0.13 8.65 8.92
C VAL A 24 -0.19 9.20 7.50
N GLU A 25 0.67 10.17 7.17
CA GLU A 25 0.78 10.73 5.82
C GLU A 25 1.23 9.65 4.81
N ILE A 26 2.24 8.84 5.17
CA ILE A 26 2.68 7.69 4.36
C ILE A 26 1.58 6.64 4.23
N GLY A 27 0.93 6.30 5.34
CA GLY A 27 -0.16 5.32 5.35
C GLY A 27 -1.31 5.72 4.42
N ASN A 28 -1.73 6.99 4.48
CA ASN A 28 -2.77 7.53 3.62
C ASN A 28 -2.36 7.52 2.14
N PHE A 29 -1.12 7.90 1.83
CA PHE A 29 -0.59 7.84 0.45
C PHE A 29 -0.61 6.40 -0.09
N LEU A 30 -0.19 5.42 0.71
CA LEU A 30 -0.22 4.03 0.29
C LEU A 30 -1.65 3.52 0.11
N ASP A 31 -2.56 3.88 1.01
CA ASP A 31 -3.95 3.46 0.91
C ASP A 31 -4.62 4.01 -0.36
N THR A 32 -4.39 5.29 -0.72
CA THR A 32 -4.92 5.85 -1.96
C THR A 32 -4.35 5.17 -3.20
N LEU A 33 -3.03 4.91 -3.25
CA LEU A 33 -2.43 4.18 -4.36
C LEU A 33 -3.03 2.78 -4.52
N ARG A 34 -3.21 2.04 -3.41
CA ARG A 34 -3.76 0.67 -3.42
C ARG A 34 -5.22 0.67 -3.87
N SER A 35 -6.03 1.57 -3.29
CA SER A 35 -7.45 1.70 -3.59
C SER A 35 -7.67 2.06 -5.07
N ARG A 36 -6.97 3.08 -5.57
CA ARG A 36 -7.07 3.51 -6.98
C ARG A 36 -6.52 2.45 -7.94
N ALA A 37 -5.44 1.75 -7.59
CA ALA A 37 -4.92 0.67 -8.43
C ALA A 37 -5.92 -0.48 -8.59
N ALA A 38 -6.69 -0.80 -7.55
CA ALA A 38 -7.72 -1.84 -7.58
C ALA A 38 -8.99 -1.41 -8.32
N ALA A 39 -9.41 -0.15 -8.19
CA ALA A 39 -10.70 0.33 -8.69
C ALA A 39 -10.63 0.98 -10.09
N GLU A 40 -9.53 1.62 -10.44
CA GLU A 40 -9.41 2.42 -11.66
C GLU A 40 -8.66 1.70 -12.78
N SER A 41 -9.01 2.00 -14.03
CA SER A 41 -8.26 1.61 -15.22
C SER A 41 -7.09 2.56 -15.56
N THR A 42 -7.03 3.73 -14.90
CA THR A 42 -5.98 4.75 -15.06
C THR A 42 -4.58 4.15 -14.99
N PRO A 43 -3.60 4.43 -15.86
CA PRO A 43 -2.27 3.81 -15.77
C PRO A 43 -1.59 4.06 -14.40
N PRO A 44 -0.88 3.09 -13.79
CA PRO A 44 -0.33 3.24 -12.43
C PRO A 44 0.65 4.41 -12.30
N ARG A 45 1.36 4.74 -13.38
CA ARG A 45 2.23 5.92 -13.46
C ARG A 45 1.46 7.22 -13.23
N ILE A 46 0.29 7.36 -13.84
CA ILE A 46 -0.55 8.57 -13.72
C ILE A 46 -1.12 8.67 -12.31
N ILE A 47 -1.61 7.56 -11.75
CA ILE A 47 -2.07 7.51 -10.35
C ILE A 47 -0.94 7.95 -9.41
N TYR A 48 0.27 7.41 -9.58
CA TYR A 48 1.42 7.80 -8.77
C TYR A 48 1.72 9.30 -8.86
N GLU A 49 1.77 9.86 -10.07
CA GLU A 49 2.09 11.28 -10.28
C GLU A 49 1.03 12.21 -9.66
N GLU A 50 -0.26 11.86 -9.78
CA GLU A 50 -1.36 12.62 -9.18
C GLU A 50 -1.30 12.58 -7.64
N GLU A 51 -1.14 11.40 -7.07
CA GLU A 51 -1.06 11.25 -5.62
C GLU A 51 0.24 11.83 -5.05
N SER A 52 1.36 11.78 -5.79
CA SER A 52 2.62 12.42 -5.36
C SER A 52 2.51 13.93 -5.28
N ARG A 53 1.67 14.56 -6.11
CA ARG A 53 1.38 16.00 -6.00
C ARG A 53 0.53 16.32 -4.77
N ARG A 54 -0.33 15.39 -4.33
CA ARG A 54 -1.19 15.53 -3.14
C ARG A 54 -0.44 15.21 -1.84
N PHE A 55 0.50 14.27 -1.89
CA PHE A 55 1.28 13.78 -0.77
C PHE A 55 2.79 13.88 -1.04
N PRO A 56 3.34 15.10 -1.24
CA PRO A 56 4.72 15.27 -1.68
C PRO A 56 5.75 14.73 -0.69
N ASN A 57 5.49 14.81 0.63
CA ASN A 57 6.42 14.29 1.63
C ASN A 57 6.39 12.76 1.72
N ALA A 58 5.21 12.13 1.56
CA ALA A 58 5.14 10.67 1.55
C ALA A 58 5.75 10.09 0.25
N ALA A 59 5.65 10.82 -0.86
CA ALA A 59 6.23 10.41 -2.14
C ALA A 59 7.77 10.41 -2.13
N THR A 60 8.43 11.12 -1.20
CA THR A 60 9.91 11.05 -1.06
C THR A 60 10.37 9.80 -0.31
N GLU A 61 9.50 9.19 0.48
CA GLU A 61 9.82 8.01 1.30
C GLU A 61 9.74 6.69 0.52
N MET A 62 9.12 6.72 -0.67
CA MET A 62 8.94 5.54 -1.51
C MET A 62 9.51 5.76 -2.90
N SER A 63 10.28 4.79 -3.39
CA SER A 63 10.70 4.83 -4.78
C SER A 63 9.52 4.57 -5.73
N VAL A 64 9.52 5.30 -6.84
CA VAL A 64 8.52 5.17 -7.90
C VAL A 64 8.36 3.71 -8.34
N ASP A 65 9.47 3.00 -8.56
CA ASP A 65 9.45 1.61 -9.04
C ASP A 65 8.77 0.66 -8.07
N VAL A 66 8.98 0.85 -6.76
CA VAL A 66 8.31 0.06 -5.71
C VAL A 66 6.81 0.32 -5.73
N ALA A 67 6.40 1.58 -5.83
CA ALA A 67 4.99 1.96 -5.91
C ALA A 67 4.31 1.38 -7.16
N LEU A 68 4.96 1.47 -8.32
CA LEU A 68 4.45 0.92 -9.58
C LEU A 68 4.31 -0.59 -9.53
N ARG A 69 5.32 -1.30 -9.00
CA ARG A 69 5.28 -2.75 -8.82
C ARG A 69 4.16 -3.17 -7.88
N MET A 70 3.97 -2.46 -6.76
CA MET A 70 2.88 -2.71 -5.82
C MET A 70 1.51 -2.57 -6.52
N MET A 71 1.27 -1.46 -7.21
CA MET A 71 0.00 -1.22 -7.90
C MET A 71 -0.24 -2.23 -9.02
N TRP A 72 0.80 -2.64 -9.74
CA TRP A 72 0.69 -3.68 -10.76
C TRP A 72 0.27 -5.02 -10.15
N ASN A 73 0.90 -5.43 -9.05
CA ASN A 73 0.52 -6.67 -8.33
C ASN A 73 -0.94 -6.63 -7.86
N ILE A 74 -1.40 -5.49 -7.35
CA ILE A 74 -2.79 -5.30 -6.92
C ILE A 74 -3.73 -5.48 -8.11
N ARG A 75 -3.41 -4.90 -9.26
CA ARG A 75 -4.21 -5.08 -10.47
C ARG A 75 -4.31 -6.52 -10.90
N GLN A 76 -3.20 -7.24 -10.95
CA GLN A 76 -3.22 -8.65 -11.31
C GLN A 76 -4.11 -9.48 -10.36
N ARG A 77 -4.17 -9.10 -9.08
CA ARG A 77 -4.99 -9.78 -8.07
C ARG A 77 -6.48 -9.50 -8.23
N PHE A 78 -6.88 -8.25 -8.49
CA PHE A 78 -8.28 -7.84 -8.53
C PHE A 78 -8.88 -7.82 -9.95
N ASN A 79 -8.04 -7.73 -10.97
CA ASN A 79 -8.41 -7.72 -12.38
C ASN A 79 -7.36 -8.51 -13.19
N PRO A 80 -7.33 -9.84 -13.04
CA PRO A 80 -6.39 -10.67 -13.78
C PRO A 80 -6.65 -10.54 -15.28
N PRO A 81 -5.61 -10.55 -16.12
CA PRO A 81 -5.77 -10.53 -17.57
C PRO A 81 -6.62 -11.72 -18.00
N VAL A 82 -7.56 -11.47 -18.92
CA VAL A 82 -8.36 -12.54 -19.51
C VAL A 82 -7.40 -13.51 -20.22
N PRO A 83 -7.42 -14.81 -19.88
CA PRO A 83 -6.54 -15.76 -20.53
C PRO A 83 -6.78 -15.77 -22.04
N ALA A 84 -5.69 -15.86 -22.81
CA ALA A 84 -5.73 -15.75 -24.27
C ALA A 84 -6.49 -16.91 -24.95
N SER A 85 -6.75 -17.99 -24.22
CA SER A 85 -7.49 -19.17 -24.70
C SER A 85 -8.11 -19.95 -23.54
N LEU A 86 -9.07 -20.83 -23.85
CA LEU A 86 -9.63 -21.77 -22.89
C LEU A 86 -8.58 -22.70 -22.28
N ALA A 87 -7.54 -23.07 -23.05
CA ALA A 87 -6.42 -23.87 -22.55
C ALA A 87 -5.64 -23.11 -21.46
N ALA A 88 -5.34 -21.83 -21.68
CA ALA A 88 -4.68 -20.97 -20.69
C ALA A 88 -5.55 -20.72 -19.44
N MET A 89 -6.88 -20.83 -19.56
CA MET A 89 -7.80 -20.74 -18.42
C MET A 89 -7.78 -21.99 -17.53
N GLY A 90 -7.45 -23.16 -18.10
CA GLY A 90 -7.30 -24.41 -17.33
C GLY A 90 -6.08 -24.41 -16.41
N GLU A 91 -5.02 -23.68 -16.77
CA GLU A 91 -3.79 -23.57 -16.00
C GLU A 91 -3.91 -22.67 -14.75
N THR A 92 -4.89 -21.77 -14.70
CA THR A 92 -5.10 -20.86 -13.56
C THR A 92 -6.00 -21.44 -12.46
N ILE A 93 -6.63 -22.60 -12.69
CA ILE A 93 -7.60 -23.23 -11.77
C ILE A 93 -7.01 -24.49 -11.07
N ALA A 94 -5.83 -24.96 -11.49
CA ALA A 94 -5.19 -26.18 -10.98
C ALA A 94 -4.29 -25.94 -9.75
#